data_AF-A0ABD0JYR7-F1
#
_entry.id   AF-A0ABD0JYR7-F1
#
_cell.length_a   1.000
_cell.length_b   1.000
_cell.length_c   1.000
_cell.angle_alpha   90.00
_cell.angle_beta   90.00
_cell.angle_gamma   90.00
#
_symmetry.space_group_name_H-M   'P 1'
#
loop_
_entity.id
_entity.type
_entity.pdbx_description
1 polymer ?
#
loop_
_entity_poly.entity_id
_entity_poly.type
_entity_poly.pdbx_seq_one_letter_code
_entity_poly.pdbx_strand_id
1 'polypeptide(L)'
;MYRDTLAILVTILVIYWKSTMSSASFLSASTTKLRDFLSLDLAAGLEKYIQHENKRLEIIKSAKGYEDEVPLVLVRLEKLGRLSHILASSQAERVKLQQQSLSVPHPTTTLRLVRDFLDTWSDKLRNETLYGFRLREFLTNDKSELPSDSDLDEVARALAEIQYVYNMTTSDLYAGKVMGLQGSPLKPRDAYDVGRVSMKMGHLKQAATWFERAMSEIPATERASGNSSFPVAETLASLGIILFNVGFAADVLLGDVVVGF
;
A
#
# COMPACT_ATOMS: atom_id res chain seq x y z
N MET A 1 -41.04 -17.53 -14.55
CA MET A 1 -40.67 -16.12 -14.78
C MET A 1 -40.37 -15.35 -13.49
N TYR A 2 -41.28 -15.22 -12.52
CA TYR A 2 -40.99 -14.47 -11.27
C TYR A 2 -40.01 -15.16 -10.29
N ARG A 3 -39.86 -16.48 -10.37
CA ARG A 3 -39.02 -17.26 -9.46
C ARG A 3 -37.52 -17.15 -9.81
N ASP A 4 -37.23 -16.99 -11.11
CA ASP A 4 -35.87 -16.90 -11.64
C ASP A 4 -35.26 -15.51 -11.42
N THR A 5 -36.07 -14.45 -11.56
CA THR A 5 -35.66 -13.07 -11.22
C THR A 5 -35.39 -12.87 -9.74
N LEU A 6 -36.16 -13.52 -8.86
CA LEU A 6 -35.94 -13.44 -7.41
C LEU A 6 -34.66 -14.18 -6.97
N ALA A 7 -34.37 -15.33 -7.60
CA ALA A 7 -33.13 -16.08 -7.36
C ALA A 7 -31.90 -15.27 -7.80
N ILE A 8 -31.95 -14.63 -8.98
CA ILE A 8 -30.87 -13.76 -9.48
C ILE A 8 -30.63 -12.58 -8.52
N LEU A 9 -31.69 -11.91 -8.06
CA LEU A 9 -31.58 -10.79 -7.11
C LEU A 9 -30.97 -11.21 -5.76
N VAL A 10 -31.37 -12.37 -5.23
CA VAL A 10 -30.81 -12.91 -3.98
C VAL A 10 -29.33 -13.29 -4.17
N THR A 11 -28.96 -13.90 -5.29
CA THR A 11 -27.55 -14.21 -5.58
C THR A 11 -26.70 -12.94 -5.70
N ILE A 12 -27.20 -11.92 -6.39
CA ILE A 12 -26.54 -10.61 -6.48
C ILE A 12 -26.38 -10.00 -5.08
N LEU A 13 -27.44 -9.96 -4.27
CA LEU A 13 -27.38 -9.46 -2.89
C LEU A 13 -26.37 -10.20 -2.02
N VAL A 14 -26.31 -11.54 -2.11
CA VAL A 14 -25.35 -12.36 -1.35
C VAL A 14 -23.91 -12.11 -1.81
N ILE A 15 -23.67 -11.94 -3.12
CA ILE A 15 -22.34 -11.60 -3.65
C ILE A 15 -21.92 -10.21 -3.16
N TYR A 16 -22.80 -9.22 -3.25
CA TYR A 16 -22.54 -7.85 -2.76
C TYR A 16 -22.30 -7.82 -1.25
N TRP A 17 -23.05 -8.59 -0.47
CA TRP A 17 -22.88 -8.65 0.98
C TRP A 17 -21.57 -9.35 1.37
N LYS A 18 -21.20 -10.43 0.68
CA LYS A 18 -19.91 -11.11 0.90
C LYS A 18 -18.72 -10.23 0.52
N SER A 19 -18.79 -9.50 -0.60
CA SER A 19 -17.74 -8.57 -1.04
C SER A 19 -17.56 -7.43 -0.03
N THR A 20 -18.64 -6.77 0.39
CA THR A 20 -18.58 -5.67 1.37
C THR A 20 -18.08 -6.13 2.74
N MET A 21 -18.47 -7.32 3.21
CA MET A 21 -17.92 -7.91 4.43
C MET A 21 -16.42 -8.24 4.32
N SER A 22 -15.97 -8.74 3.17
CA SER A 22 -14.55 -9.04 2.96
C SER A 22 -13.71 -7.76 3.02
N SER A 23 -14.13 -6.70 2.32
CA SER A 23 -13.46 -5.40 2.32
C SER A 23 -13.35 -4.76 3.71
N ALA A 24 -14.42 -4.81 4.52
CA ALA A 24 -14.37 -4.32 5.89
C ALA A 24 -13.40 -5.13 6.77
N SER A 25 -13.36 -6.45 6.58
CA SER A 25 -12.46 -7.33 7.34
C SER A 25 -10.98 -7.08 7.01
N PHE A 26 -10.64 -6.86 5.73
CA PHE A 26 -9.28 -6.54 5.30
C PHE A 26 -8.82 -5.18 5.81
N LEU A 27 -9.68 -4.16 5.73
CA LEU A 27 -9.40 -2.83 6.29
C LEU A 27 -9.10 -2.91 7.79
N SER A 28 -9.89 -3.68 8.53
CA SER A 28 -9.69 -3.90 9.97
C SER A 28 -8.37 -4.62 10.26
N ALA A 29 -8.06 -5.69 9.52
CA ALA A 29 -6.83 -6.45 9.68
C ALA A 29 -5.58 -5.58 9.40
N SER A 30 -5.55 -4.87 8.27
CA SER A 30 -4.45 -3.97 7.90
C SER A 30 -4.27 -2.83 8.91
N THR A 31 -5.38 -2.24 9.37
CA THR A 31 -5.37 -1.20 10.41
C THR A 31 -4.82 -1.75 11.74
N THR A 32 -5.13 -3.00 12.08
CA THR A 32 -4.62 -3.65 13.30
C THR A 32 -3.11 -3.88 13.21
N LYS A 33 -2.60 -4.42 12.10
CA LYS A 33 -1.14 -4.58 11.87
C LYS A 33 -0.39 -3.25 11.98
N LEU A 34 -0.95 -2.18 11.41
CA LEU A 34 -0.39 -0.83 11.54
C LEU A 34 -0.40 -0.33 12.98
N ARG A 35 -1.51 -0.51 13.70
CA ARG A 35 -1.63 -0.08 15.11
C ARG A 35 -0.62 -0.83 15.98
N ASP A 36 -0.50 -2.13 15.79
CA ASP A 36 0.45 -2.97 16.52
C ASP A 36 1.87 -2.49 16.25
N PHE A 37 2.24 -2.28 14.97
CA PHE A 37 3.56 -1.74 14.63
C PHE A 37 3.83 -0.36 15.24
N LEU A 38 2.86 0.56 15.18
CA LEU A 38 3.01 1.90 15.75
C LEU A 38 3.02 1.90 17.28
N SER A 39 2.61 0.81 17.92
CA SER A 39 2.73 0.64 19.38
C SER A 39 4.12 0.18 19.82
N LEU A 40 4.96 -0.27 18.89
CA LEU A 40 6.28 -0.78 19.18
C LEU A 40 7.23 0.34 19.61
N ASP A 41 8.06 0.05 20.61
CA ASP A 41 9.21 0.87 20.94
C ASP A 41 10.35 0.59 19.95
N LEU A 42 10.26 1.20 18.77
CA LEU A 42 11.25 0.99 17.70
C LEU A 42 12.65 1.46 18.12
N ALA A 43 12.74 2.45 19.01
CA ALA A 43 14.03 2.95 19.48
C ALA A 43 14.72 1.89 20.36
N ALA A 44 14.02 1.38 21.38
CA ALA A 44 14.57 0.35 22.25
C ALA A 44 14.85 -0.96 21.50
N GLY A 45 13.96 -1.36 20.59
CA GLY A 45 14.15 -2.57 19.79
C GLY A 45 15.33 -2.45 18.81
N LEU A 46 15.50 -1.28 18.16
CA LEU A 46 16.65 -1.00 17.30
C LEU A 46 17.95 -0.98 18.08
N GLU A 47 17.98 -0.37 19.27
CA GLU A 47 19.16 -0.34 20.14
C GLU A 47 19.61 -1.75 20.52
N LYS A 48 18.66 -2.61 20.95
CA LYS A 48 18.95 -4.02 21.25
C LYS A 48 19.52 -4.76 20.04
N TYR A 49 18.98 -4.52 18.85
CA TYR A 49 19.48 -5.15 17.64
C TYR A 49 20.89 -4.66 17.25
N ILE A 50 21.18 -3.36 17.40
CA ILE A 50 22.52 -2.81 17.17
C ILE A 50 23.52 -3.44 18.15
N GLN A 51 23.17 -3.56 19.43
CA GLN A 51 24.02 -4.24 20.42
C GLN A 51 24.29 -5.70 20.04
N HIS A 52 23.25 -6.41 19.58
CA HIS A 52 23.37 -7.77 19.08
C HIS A 52 24.32 -7.85 17.88
N GLU A 53 24.15 -7.01 16.86
CA GLU A 53 25.01 -7.00 15.66
C GLU A 53 26.46 -6.62 15.97
N ASN A 54 26.70 -5.72 16.94
CA ASN A 54 28.06 -5.41 17.40
C ASN A 54 28.74 -6.62 18.04
N LYS A 55 28.04 -7.33 18.95
CA LYS A 55 28.57 -8.55 19.57
C LYS A 55 28.82 -9.64 18.54
N ARG A 56 27.91 -9.78 17.57
CA ARG A 56 28.06 -10.71 16.47
C ARG A 56 29.28 -10.38 15.61
N LEU A 57 29.50 -9.09 15.30
CA LEU A 57 30.66 -8.62 14.55
C LEU A 57 31.99 -9.01 15.22
N GLU A 58 32.07 -8.93 16.56
CA GLU A 58 33.25 -9.36 17.32
C GLU A 58 33.52 -10.86 17.13
N ILE A 59 32.47 -11.69 17.16
CA ILE A 59 32.57 -13.14 16.98
C ILE A 59 33.04 -13.47 15.56
N ILE A 60 32.35 -12.96 14.53
CA ILE A 60 32.65 -13.31 13.12
C ILE A 60 34.03 -12.85 12.67
N LYS A 61 34.57 -11.76 13.23
CA LYS A 61 35.95 -11.32 12.96
C LYS A 61 37.00 -12.34 13.39
N SER A 62 36.69 -13.16 14.39
CA SER A 62 37.57 -14.20 14.93
C SER A 62 37.27 -15.60 14.41
N ALA A 63 36.09 -15.79 13.78
CA ALA A 63 35.62 -17.07 13.30
C ALA A 63 36.07 -17.32 11.85
N LYS A 64 36.68 -18.48 11.61
CA LYS A 64 37.08 -18.91 10.27
C LYS A 64 35.84 -19.27 9.43
N GLY A 65 35.78 -18.80 8.18
CA GLY A 65 34.70 -19.08 7.24
C GLY A 65 33.53 -18.09 7.25
N TYR A 66 33.69 -16.95 7.93
CA TYR A 66 32.71 -15.86 7.98
C TYR A 66 33.30 -14.51 7.54
N GLU A 67 34.46 -14.54 6.87
CA GLU A 67 35.22 -13.35 6.49
C GLU A 67 34.46 -12.47 5.47
N ASP A 68 33.62 -13.09 4.64
CA ASP A 68 32.76 -12.45 3.64
C ASP A 68 31.58 -11.69 4.26
N GLU A 69 31.17 -12.05 5.48
CA GLU A 69 30.07 -11.43 6.18
C GLU A 69 30.46 -10.13 6.93
N VAL A 70 31.71 -10.03 7.38
CA VAL A 70 32.23 -8.84 8.08
C VAL A 70 31.89 -7.52 7.38
N PRO A 71 32.15 -7.34 6.06
CA PRO A 71 31.81 -6.09 5.38
C PRO A 71 30.29 -5.82 5.34
N LEU A 72 29.46 -6.86 5.23
CA LEU A 72 28.00 -6.72 5.21
C LEU A 72 27.45 -6.22 6.55
N VAL A 73 27.95 -6.77 7.65
CA VAL A 73 27.56 -6.38 9.02
C VAL A 73 27.98 -4.94 9.32
N LEU A 74 29.18 -4.52 8.89
CA LEU A 74 29.65 -3.14 9.06
C LEU A 74 28.75 -2.12 8.34
N VAL A 75 28.45 -2.37 7.07
CA VAL A 75 27.54 -1.52 6.29
C VAL A 75 26.16 -1.46 6.93
N ARG A 76 25.68 -2.61 7.42
CA ARG A 76 24.38 -2.69 8.09
C ARG A 76 24.36 -1.87 9.39
N LEU A 77 25.37 -1.99 10.24
CA LEU A 77 25.51 -1.22 11.46
C LEU A 77 25.52 0.29 11.19
N GLU A 78 26.20 0.75 10.13
CA GLU A 78 26.19 2.16 9.74
C GLU A 78 24.78 2.65 9.35
N LYS A 79 24.03 1.85 8.57
CA LYS A 79 22.63 2.15 8.23
C LYS A 79 21.74 2.21 9.46
N LEU A 80 21.89 1.26 10.39
CA LEU A 80 21.13 1.20 11.64
C LEU A 80 21.45 2.38 12.57
N GLY A 81 22.72 2.79 12.65
CA GLY A 81 23.12 3.99 13.41
C GLY A 81 22.47 5.26 12.88
N ARG A 82 22.44 5.45 11.56
CA ARG A 82 21.70 6.56 10.93
C ARG A 82 20.21 6.51 11.24
N LEU A 83 19.61 5.33 11.15
CA LEU A 83 18.19 5.14 11.49
C LEU A 83 17.89 5.48 12.95
N SER A 84 18.75 5.06 13.89
CA SER A 84 18.62 5.36 15.31
C SER A 84 18.59 6.87 15.57
N HIS A 85 19.49 7.62 14.93
CA HIS A 85 19.50 9.08 15.04
C HIS A 85 18.20 9.72 14.49
N ILE A 86 17.70 9.25 13.35
CA ILE A 86 16.45 9.75 12.75
C ILE A 86 15.27 9.50 13.70
N LEU A 87 15.21 8.31 14.30
CA LEU A 87 14.13 7.94 15.22
C LEU A 87 14.14 8.77 16.50
N ALA A 88 15.32 8.96 17.10
CA ALA A 88 15.47 9.81 18.28
C ALA A 88 14.95 11.24 18.05
N SER A 89 15.09 11.77 16.84
CA SER A 89 14.67 13.13 16.48
C SER A 89 13.19 13.29 16.09
N SER A 90 12.46 12.20 15.78
CA SER A 90 11.17 12.32 15.08
C SER A 90 10.05 11.34 15.48
N GLN A 91 10.34 10.35 16.34
CA GLN A 91 9.42 9.23 16.53
C GLN A 91 8.21 9.55 17.42
N ALA A 92 8.39 10.25 18.54
CA ALA A 92 7.31 10.46 19.52
C ALA A 92 6.12 11.23 18.95
N GLU A 93 6.37 12.26 18.14
CA GLU A 93 5.32 13.09 17.57
C GLU A 93 4.64 12.44 16.36
N ARG A 94 5.41 11.76 15.50
CA ARG A 94 4.88 11.04 14.34
C ARG A 94 3.98 9.87 14.73
N VAL A 95 4.41 9.08 15.72
CA VAL A 95 3.65 7.93 16.21
C VAL A 95 2.33 8.39 16.81
N LYS A 96 2.32 9.47 17.60
CA LYS A 96 1.09 10.01 18.19
C LYS A 96 0.08 10.46 17.14
N LEU A 97 0.52 11.16 16.10
CA LEU A 97 -0.35 11.61 15.00
C LEU A 97 -0.90 10.44 14.17
N GLN A 98 -0.09 9.41 13.92
CA GLN A 98 -0.51 8.23 13.17
C GLN A 98 -1.47 7.35 13.98
N GLN A 99 -1.23 7.17 15.28
CA GLN A 99 -2.15 6.44 16.17
C GLN A 99 -3.51 7.13 16.29
N GLN A 100 -3.55 8.46 16.41
CA GLN A 100 -4.80 9.22 16.40
C GLN A 100 -5.59 9.01 15.10
N SER A 101 -4.89 8.95 13.97
CA SER A 101 -5.48 8.73 12.64
C SER A 101 -6.06 7.31 12.45
N LEU A 102 -5.66 6.33 13.27
CA LEU A 102 -6.12 4.94 13.23
C LEU A 102 -7.20 4.61 14.28
N SER A 103 -7.70 5.61 15.00
CA SER A 103 -8.78 5.45 15.99
C SER A 103 -10.09 4.97 15.34
N VAL A 104 -10.37 5.41 14.10
CA VAL A 104 -11.46 4.94 13.27
C VAL A 104 -10.88 4.43 11.94
N PRO A 105 -11.07 3.14 11.58
CA PRO A 105 -10.60 2.62 10.31
C PRO A 105 -11.25 3.40 9.15
N HIS A 106 -10.44 4.12 8.38
CA HIS A 106 -10.89 4.87 7.22
C HIS A 106 -10.10 4.41 5.98
N PRO A 107 -10.75 3.99 4.89
CA PRO A 107 -10.08 3.34 3.75
C PRO A 107 -8.89 4.13 3.20
N THR A 108 -9.06 5.44 3.00
CA THR A 108 -7.98 6.30 2.45
C THR A 108 -6.86 6.55 3.45
N THR A 109 -7.18 6.59 4.75
CA THR A 109 -6.18 6.73 5.82
C THR A 109 -5.38 5.46 5.96
N THR A 110 -6.05 4.29 5.98
CA THR A 110 -5.39 2.99 6.03
C THR A 110 -4.51 2.78 4.81
N LEU A 111 -4.99 3.08 3.59
CA LEU A 111 -4.21 2.96 2.36
C LEU A 111 -2.91 3.77 2.45
N ARG A 112 -3.05 5.05 2.80
CA ARG A 112 -1.92 5.97 2.92
C ARG A 112 -0.91 5.50 3.96
N LEU A 113 -1.39 5.04 5.12
CA LEU A 113 -0.51 4.59 6.20
C LEU A 113 0.18 3.25 5.90
N VAL A 114 -0.50 2.30 5.25
CA VAL A 114 0.13 1.07 4.76
C VAL A 114 1.21 1.43 3.74
N ARG A 115 0.90 2.31 2.79
CA ARG A 115 1.88 2.72 1.79
C ARG A 115 3.09 3.44 2.40
N ASP A 116 2.84 4.41 3.28
CA ASP A 116 3.89 5.12 4.03
C ASP A 116 4.75 4.14 4.85
N PHE A 117 4.14 3.11 5.44
CA PHE A 117 4.85 2.05 6.13
C PHE A 117 5.76 1.27 5.18
N LEU A 118 5.26 0.81 4.03
CA LEU A 118 6.05 0.03 3.08
C LEU A 118 7.24 0.83 2.54
N ASP A 119 7.01 2.07 2.13
CA ASP A 119 8.06 2.96 1.62
C ASP A 119 9.12 3.27 2.70
N THR A 120 8.72 3.32 3.97
CA THR A 120 9.63 3.69 5.06
C THR A 120 10.34 2.48 5.66
N TRP A 121 9.62 1.40 5.94
CA TRP A 121 10.07 0.35 6.85
C TRP A 121 10.39 -0.97 6.17
N SER A 122 9.78 -1.29 5.02
CA SER A 122 9.92 -2.62 4.38
C SER A 122 11.40 -3.00 4.20
N ASP A 123 12.19 -2.14 3.57
CA ASP A 123 13.61 -2.41 3.34
C ASP A 123 14.45 -2.31 4.61
N LYS A 124 14.07 -1.44 5.54
CA LYS A 124 14.77 -1.29 6.83
C LYS A 124 14.63 -2.55 7.69
N LEU A 125 13.58 -3.32 7.52
CA LEU A 125 13.31 -4.55 8.28
C LEU A 125 13.86 -5.81 7.62
N ARG A 126 14.32 -5.75 6.36
CA ARG A 126 14.98 -6.87 5.69
C ARG A 126 16.31 -7.19 6.38
N ASN A 127 16.66 -8.47 6.40
CA ASN A 127 18.02 -8.88 6.75
C ASN A 127 18.90 -8.77 5.50
N GLU A 128 19.97 -7.99 5.63
CA GLU A 128 20.97 -7.76 4.58
C GLU A 128 22.26 -8.59 4.82
N THR A 129 22.29 -9.40 5.88
CA THR A 129 23.43 -10.25 6.26
C THR A 129 23.16 -11.71 5.93
N LEU A 130 24.21 -12.52 5.78
CA LEU A 130 24.11 -13.92 5.33
C LEU A 130 23.58 -14.83 6.46
N TYR A 131 24.03 -14.60 7.69
CA TYR A 131 23.80 -15.49 8.83
C TYR A 131 23.14 -14.79 10.04
N GLY A 132 22.66 -13.56 9.87
CA GLY A 132 22.16 -12.73 10.97
C GLY A 132 20.67 -12.86 11.24
N PHE A 133 20.27 -12.34 12.39
CA PHE A 133 18.86 -12.20 12.76
C PHE A 133 18.24 -10.99 12.08
N ARG A 134 16.91 -11.00 11.91
CA ARG A 134 16.17 -9.87 11.31
C ARG A 134 15.88 -8.84 12.39
N LEU A 135 16.00 -7.55 12.07
CA LEU A 135 15.58 -6.46 12.99
C LEU A 135 14.15 -6.69 13.51
N ARG A 136 13.24 -7.19 12.65
CA ARG A 136 11.86 -7.53 13.03
C ARG A 136 11.78 -8.40 14.30
N GLU A 137 12.66 -9.37 14.47
CA GLU A 137 12.65 -10.30 15.62
C GLU A 137 12.98 -9.60 16.95
N PHE A 138 13.61 -8.42 16.89
CA PHE A 138 13.87 -7.57 18.05
C PHE A 138 12.78 -6.52 18.30
N LEU A 139 11.92 -6.28 17.30
CA LEU A 139 10.83 -5.32 17.37
C LEU A 139 9.52 -5.97 17.81
N THR A 140 9.24 -7.16 17.27
CA THR A 140 7.97 -7.86 17.49
C THR A 140 8.19 -9.14 18.27
N ASN A 141 7.30 -9.44 19.22
CA ASN A 141 7.12 -10.84 19.64
C ASN A 141 6.65 -11.63 18.40
N ASP A 142 7.12 -12.87 18.21
CA ASP A 142 6.95 -13.72 17.00
C ASP A 142 5.54 -13.81 16.38
N LYS A 143 4.51 -13.32 17.06
CA LYS A 143 3.10 -13.37 16.65
C LYS A 143 2.59 -12.11 15.93
N SER A 144 3.31 -10.98 15.96
CA SER A 144 2.82 -9.75 15.32
C SER A 144 3.15 -9.72 13.83
N GLU A 145 2.10 -9.69 13.01
CA GLU A 145 2.21 -9.50 11.56
C GLU A 145 2.43 -8.03 11.23
N LEU A 146 3.42 -7.76 10.36
CA LEU A 146 3.67 -6.42 9.85
C LEU A 146 2.91 -6.22 8.54
N PRO A 147 2.53 -4.97 8.21
CA PRO A 147 1.96 -4.66 6.90
C PRO A 147 2.90 -5.10 5.77
N SER A 148 2.31 -5.55 4.68
CA SER A 148 2.98 -6.10 3.51
C SER A 148 2.36 -5.57 2.22
N ASP A 149 2.95 -5.91 1.06
CA ASP A 149 2.36 -5.58 -0.23
C ASP A 149 0.95 -6.18 -0.42
N SER A 150 0.64 -7.31 0.24
CA SER A 150 -0.70 -7.90 0.24
C SER A 150 -1.71 -6.97 0.92
N ASP A 151 -1.34 -6.38 2.06
CA ASP A 151 -2.19 -5.45 2.79
C ASP A 151 -2.46 -4.19 1.94
N LEU A 152 -1.45 -3.71 1.19
CA LEU A 152 -1.62 -2.59 0.27
C LEU A 152 -2.63 -2.91 -0.85
N ASP A 153 -2.48 -4.08 -1.50
CA ASP A 153 -3.38 -4.53 -2.56
C ASP A 153 -4.81 -4.77 -2.05
N GLU A 154 -4.97 -5.31 -0.84
CA GLU A 154 -6.27 -5.55 -0.21
C GLU A 154 -6.99 -4.25 0.17
N VAL A 155 -6.27 -3.28 0.74
CA VAL A 155 -6.84 -1.98 1.09
C VAL A 155 -7.20 -1.19 -0.18
N ALA A 156 -6.34 -1.23 -1.21
CA ALA A 156 -6.64 -0.62 -2.51
C ALA A 156 -7.86 -1.28 -3.17
N ARG A 157 -7.99 -2.61 -3.07
CA ARG A 157 -9.18 -3.35 -3.52
C ARG A 157 -10.44 -2.91 -2.79
N ALA A 158 -10.38 -2.82 -1.46
CA ALA A 158 -11.51 -2.38 -0.65
C ALA A 158 -11.97 -0.96 -1.04
N LEU A 159 -11.03 -0.04 -1.27
CA LEU A 159 -11.34 1.30 -1.75
C LEU A 159 -11.96 1.29 -3.16
N ALA A 160 -11.44 0.44 -4.06
CA ALA A 160 -11.99 0.28 -5.40
C ALA A 160 -13.42 -0.30 -5.38
N GLU A 161 -13.70 -1.27 -4.51
CA GLU A 161 -15.04 -1.83 -4.29
C GLU A 161 -16.00 -0.77 -3.74
N ILE A 162 -15.60 0.00 -2.73
CA ILE A 162 -16.41 1.11 -2.20
C ILE A 162 -16.78 2.08 -3.32
N GLN A 163 -15.81 2.46 -4.16
CA GLN A 163 -16.09 3.33 -5.29
C GLN A 163 -17.14 2.76 -6.23
N TYR A 164 -16.99 1.49 -6.59
CA TYR A 164 -17.88 0.82 -7.53
C TYR A 164 -19.29 0.65 -6.96
N VAL A 165 -19.41 0.16 -5.72
CA VAL A 165 -20.69 -0.12 -5.05
C VAL A 165 -21.49 1.16 -4.79
N TYR A 166 -20.82 2.21 -4.34
CA TYR A 166 -21.47 3.47 -3.95
C TYR A 166 -21.40 4.55 -5.04
N ASN A 167 -20.94 4.19 -6.24
CA ASN A 167 -20.76 5.09 -7.38
C ASN A 167 -20.04 6.41 -7.00
N MET A 168 -18.99 6.30 -6.17
CA MET A 168 -18.25 7.46 -5.71
C MET A 168 -17.30 7.97 -6.79
N THR A 169 -17.03 9.28 -6.78
CA THR A 169 -16.06 9.84 -7.72
C THR A 169 -14.63 9.58 -7.23
N THR A 170 -13.70 9.36 -8.17
CA THR A 170 -12.26 9.29 -7.85
C THR A 170 -11.81 10.57 -7.15
N SER A 171 -12.36 11.73 -7.52
CA SER A 171 -12.02 13.01 -6.91
C SER A 171 -12.35 13.08 -5.42
N ASP A 172 -13.53 12.60 -5.01
CA ASP A 172 -13.94 12.58 -3.60
C ASP A 172 -13.08 11.62 -2.79
N LEU A 173 -12.88 10.40 -3.29
CA LEU A 173 -12.03 9.39 -2.63
C LEU A 173 -10.58 9.87 -2.51
N TYR A 174 -10.03 10.49 -3.56
CA TYR A 174 -8.69 11.05 -3.54
C TYR A 174 -8.56 12.18 -2.50
N ALA A 175 -9.60 13.00 -2.33
CA ALA A 175 -9.66 14.02 -1.28
C ALA A 175 -9.88 13.45 0.14
N GLY A 176 -9.97 12.12 0.28
CA GLY A 176 -10.22 11.46 1.55
C GLY A 176 -11.69 11.46 1.99
N LYS A 177 -12.63 11.82 1.11
CA LYS A 177 -14.07 11.86 1.43
C LYS A 177 -14.69 10.51 1.10
N VAL A 178 -15.08 9.74 2.12
CA VAL A 178 -15.71 8.43 1.95
C VAL A 178 -17.02 8.41 2.73
N MET A 179 -18.14 8.29 2.02
CA MET A 179 -19.48 8.18 2.61
C MET A 179 -19.79 9.25 3.69
N GLY A 180 -19.37 10.49 3.47
CA GLY A 180 -19.57 11.61 4.39
C GLY A 180 -18.55 11.71 5.54
N LEU A 181 -17.63 10.74 5.66
CA LEU A 181 -16.51 10.78 6.59
C LEU A 181 -15.27 11.34 5.88
N GLN A 182 -14.43 12.03 6.66
CA GLN A 182 -13.17 12.60 6.19
C GLN A 182 -12.00 11.79 6.74
N GLY A 183 -11.22 11.20 5.84
CA GLY A 183 -9.93 10.60 6.13
C GLY A 183 -8.77 11.40 5.55
N SER A 184 -7.62 10.74 5.46
CA SER A 184 -6.44 11.35 4.86
C SER A 184 -6.62 11.50 3.34
N PRO A 185 -6.22 12.65 2.75
CA PRO A 185 -6.12 12.77 1.31
C PRO A 185 -5.02 11.86 0.78
N LEU A 186 -5.27 11.29 -0.39
CA LEU A 186 -4.35 10.41 -1.10
C LEU A 186 -3.30 11.21 -1.87
N LYS A 187 -2.19 10.54 -2.16
CA LYS A 187 -1.09 11.04 -3.00
C LYS A 187 -1.13 10.37 -4.38
N PRO A 188 -0.36 10.88 -5.37
CA PRO A 188 -0.33 10.32 -6.71
C PRO A 188 -0.01 8.81 -6.75
N ARG A 189 0.93 8.34 -5.92
CA ARG A 189 1.25 6.91 -5.81
C ARG A 189 0.10 6.05 -5.29
N ASP A 190 -0.71 6.58 -4.37
CA ASP A 190 -1.84 5.85 -3.79
C ASP A 190 -2.93 5.71 -4.87
N ALA A 191 -3.11 6.75 -5.70
CA ALA A 191 -3.98 6.69 -6.87
C ALA A 191 -3.51 5.65 -7.90
N TYR A 192 -2.20 5.53 -8.14
CA TYR A 192 -1.65 4.46 -8.98
C TYR A 192 -1.98 3.06 -8.42
N ASP A 193 -1.81 2.84 -7.11
CA ASP A 193 -2.09 1.55 -6.48
C ASP A 193 -3.57 1.15 -6.64
N VAL A 194 -4.50 2.09 -6.43
CA VAL A 194 -5.93 1.84 -6.65
C VAL A 194 -6.23 1.59 -8.12
N GLY A 195 -5.67 2.38 -9.04
CA GLY A 195 -5.86 2.21 -10.48
C GLY A 195 -5.41 0.84 -10.97
N ARG A 196 -4.25 0.36 -10.50
CA ARG A 196 -3.73 -0.99 -10.79
C ARG A 196 -4.70 -2.07 -10.33
N VAL A 197 -5.23 -1.95 -9.11
CA VAL A 197 -6.18 -2.93 -8.57
C VAL A 197 -7.52 -2.86 -9.30
N SER A 198 -8.06 -1.67 -9.58
CA SER A 198 -9.28 -1.51 -10.38
C SER A 198 -9.14 -2.13 -11.77
N MET A 199 -7.97 -2.00 -12.40
CA MET A 199 -7.70 -2.63 -13.70
C MET A 199 -7.69 -4.16 -13.59
N LYS A 200 -7.02 -4.73 -12.57
CA LYS A 200 -7.03 -6.18 -12.30
C LYS A 200 -8.44 -6.71 -12.03
N MET A 201 -9.32 -5.90 -11.46
CA MET A 201 -10.73 -6.22 -11.22
C MET A 201 -11.61 -6.09 -12.48
N GLY A 202 -11.07 -5.60 -13.60
CA GLY A 202 -11.82 -5.36 -14.84
C GLY A 202 -12.63 -4.06 -14.86
N HIS A 203 -12.52 -3.21 -13.83
CA HIS A 203 -13.20 -1.92 -13.76
C HIS A 203 -12.43 -0.86 -14.56
N LEU A 204 -12.37 -1.01 -15.89
CA LEU A 204 -11.47 -0.22 -16.74
C LEU A 204 -11.73 1.29 -16.68
N LYS A 205 -13.00 1.73 -16.68
CA LYS A 205 -13.35 3.15 -16.56
C LYS A 205 -12.86 3.75 -15.24
N GLN A 206 -13.02 3.00 -14.14
CA GLN A 206 -12.56 3.39 -12.82
C GLN A 206 -11.02 3.43 -12.75
N ALA A 207 -10.36 2.44 -13.35
CA ALA A 207 -8.90 2.40 -13.43
C ALA A 207 -8.35 3.61 -14.18
N ALA A 208 -8.98 4.01 -15.30
CA ALA A 208 -8.58 5.20 -16.05
C ALA A 208 -8.62 6.46 -15.19
N THR A 209 -9.71 6.72 -14.47
CA THR A 209 -9.82 7.94 -13.65
C THR A 209 -8.78 7.99 -12.53
N TRP A 210 -8.40 6.84 -11.96
CA TRP A 210 -7.31 6.76 -10.98
C TRP A 210 -5.94 7.01 -11.59
N PHE A 211 -5.63 6.41 -12.73
CA PHE A 211 -4.37 6.65 -13.41
C PHE A 211 -4.24 8.09 -13.93
N GLU A 212 -5.31 8.67 -14.45
CA GLU A 212 -5.38 10.10 -14.81
C GLU A 212 -5.09 10.99 -13.60
N ARG A 213 -5.70 10.69 -12.44
CA ARG A 213 -5.47 11.41 -11.19
C ARG A 213 -4.03 11.29 -10.70
N ALA A 214 -3.46 10.09 -10.77
CA ALA A 214 -2.05 9.85 -10.44
C ALA A 214 -1.15 10.70 -11.34
N MET A 215 -1.44 10.75 -12.65
CA MET A 215 -0.66 11.50 -13.62
C MET A 215 -0.82 13.02 -13.49
N SER A 216 -2.02 13.53 -13.18
CA SER A 216 -2.29 14.98 -13.12
C SER A 216 -1.54 15.66 -11.98
N GLU A 217 -1.37 14.95 -10.86
CA GLU A 217 -0.82 15.47 -9.61
C GLU A 217 0.69 15.15 -9.43
N ILE A 218 1.37 14.60 -10.45
CA ILE A 218 2.84 14.44 -10.40
C ILE A 218 3.49 15.83 -10.38
N PRO A 219 4.34 16.14 -9.38
CA PRO A 219 5.13 17.37 -9.38
C PRO A 219 5.98 17.49 -10.66
N ALA A 220 6.07 18.68 -11.24
CA ALA A 220 6.85 18.90 -12.47
C ALA A 220 8.33 18.46 -12.34
N THR A 221 8.87 18.54 -11.12
CA THR A 221 10.22 18.07 -10.76
C THR A 221 10.37 16.54 -10.83
N GLU A 222 9.34 15.78 -10.47
CA GLU A 222 9.33 14.31 -10.56
C GLU A 222 9.20 13.84 -12.01
N ARG A 223 8.43 14.56 -12.84
CA ARG A 223 8.27 14.24 -14.28
C ARG A 223 9.59 14.32 -15.06
N ALA A 224 10.46 15.26 -14.71
CA ALA A 224 11.71 15.51 -15.42
C ALA A 224 12.90 14.68 -14.89
N SER A 225 12.88 14.29 -13.62
CA SER A 225 14.02 13.62 -12.96
C SER A 225 13.99 12.10 -13.04
N GLY A 226 12.86 11.49 -13.44
CA GLY A 226 12.68 10.04 -13.40
C GLY A 226 12.50 9.46 -12.00
N ASN A 227 12.55 10.29 -10.96
CA ASN A 227 12.34 9.91 -9.55
C ASN A 227 10.87 10.03 -9.13
N SER A 228 9.96 9.52 -9.96
CA SER A 228 8.54 9.55 -9.64
C SER A 228 8.21 8.60 -8.49
N SER A 229 7.28 9.01 -7.63
CA SER A 229 6.80 8.18 -6.51
C SER A 229 6.05 6.90 -6.92
N PHE A 230 5.83 6.68 -8.22
CA PHE A 230 5.22 5.49 -8.81
C PHE A 230 5.72 5.27 -10.27
N PRO A 231 5.48 4.09 -10.89
CA PRO A 231 5.98 3.76 -12.23
C PRO A 231 5.23 4.49 -13.38
N VAL A 232 5.65 5.71 -13.73
CA VAL A 232 4.96 6.56 -14.74
C VAL A 232 4.79 5.88 -16.10
N ALA A 233 5.83 5.20 -16.60
CA ALA A 233 5.77 4.52 -17.89
C ALA A 233 4.72 3.39 -17.90
N GLU A 234 4.62 2.64 -16.81
CA GLU A 234 3.61 1.59 -16.64
C GLU A 234 2.20 2.18 -16.53
N THR A 235 2.04 3.30 -15.84
CA THR A 235 0.76 4.04 -15.75
C THR A 235 0.28 4.48 -17.13
N LEU A 236 1.17 5.05 -17.95
CA LEU A 236 0.86 5.46 -19.32
C LEU A 236 0.52 4.27 -20.22
N ALA A 237 1.27 3.17 -20.11
CA ALA A 237 0.99 1.94 -20.85
C ALA A 237 -0.40 1.38 -20.46
N SER A 238 -0.72 1.37 -19.17
CA SER A 238 -2.01 0.92 -18.65
C SER A 238 -3.16 1.80 -19.14
N LEU A 239 -3.00 3.13 -19.14
CA LEU A 239 -3.96 4.05 -19.74
C LEU A 239 -4.16 3.78 -21.23
N GLY A 240 -3.08 3.57 -22.00
CA GLY A 240 -3.15 3.21 -23.41
C GLY A 240 -3.96 1.93 -23.66
N ILE A 241 -3.71 0.89 -22.85
CA ILE A 241 -4.49 -0.37 -22.89
C ILE A 241 -5.95 -0.11 -22.58
N ILE A 242 -6.25 0.66 -21.53
CA ILE A 242 -7.63 0.97 -21.14
C ILE A 242 -8.36 1.74 -22.23
N LEU A 243 -7.74 2.80 -22.77
CA LEU A 243 -8.33 3.61 -23.84
C LEU A 243 -8.57 2.80 -25.10
N PHE A 244 -7.64 1.92 -25.48
CA PHE A 244 -7.83 0.99 -26.59
C PHE A 244 -9.03 0.07 -26.35
N ASN A 245 -9.15 -0.55 -25.17
CA ASN A 245 -10.25 -1.46 -24.86
C ASN A 245 -11.61 -0.76 -24.72
N VAL A 246 -11.65 0.42 -24.10
CA VAL A 246 -12.89 1.20 -23.93
C VAL A 246 -13.34 1.79 -25.26
N GLY A 247 -12.40 2.28 -26.09
CA GLY A 247 -12.68 2.77 -27.44
C GLY A 247 -13.18 1.64 -28.36
N PHE A 248 -12.53 0.48 -28.34
CA PHE A 248 -12.95 -0.69 -29.12
C PHE A 248 -14.31 -1.25 -28.65
N ALA A 249 -14.59 -1.24 -27.35
CA ALA A 249 -15.91 -1.66 -26.84
C ALA A 249 -17.04 -0.70 -27.22
N ALA A 250 -16.76 0.60 -27.38
CA ALA A 250 -17.73 1.57 -27.90
C ALA A 250 -18.04 1.27 -29.38
N ASP A 251 -17.03 0.96 -30.19
CA ASP A 251 -17.20 0.62 -31.61
C ASP A 251 -17.87 -0.74 -31.82
N VAL A 252 -17.60 -1.75 -30.98
CA VAL A 252 -18.25 -3.07 -31.06
C VAL A 252 -19.72 -3.02 -30.59
N LEU A 253 -20.06 -2.15 -29.65
CA LEU A 253 -21.45 -1.94 -29.21
C LEU A 253 -22.25 -0.98 -30.10
N LEU A 254 -21.57 -0.18 -30.94
CA LEU A 254 -22.18 0.69 -31.96
C LEU A 254 -22.11 0.08 -33.38
N GLY A 255 -21.56 -1.13 -33.52
CA GLY A 255 -21.44 -1.84 -34.79
C GLY A 255 -22.74 -2.26 -35.48
N ASP A 256 -23.91 -2.01 -34.88
CA ASP A 256 -25.23 -2.23 -35.50
C ASP A 256 -26.05 -0.94 -35.70
N VAL A 257 -25.44 0.25 -35.62
CA VAL A 257 -26.10 1.51 -36.00
C VAL A 257 -25.23 2.29 -36.97
N VAL A 258 -25.48 2.05 -38.26
CA VAL A 258 -25.53 3.00 -39.40
C VAL A 258 -25.24 4.46 -38.97
N VAL A 259 -24.37 5.26 -39.59
CA VAL A 259 -24.40 5.79 -40.97
C VAL A 259 -23.01 6.45 -41.17
N GLY A 260 -22.30 6.28 -42.29
CA GLY A 260 -22.48 7.15 -43.46
C GLY A 260 -22.69 8.62 -43.10
N PHE A 261 -21.64 9.43 -43.16
CA PHE A 261 -21.59 10.77 -43.76
C PHE A 261 -20.14 11.23 -43.79
#